data_AF-A0A5J4Z442-F1
#
_entry.id   AF-A0A5J4Z442-F1
#
_cell.length_a   1.000
_cell.length_b   1.000
_cell.length_c   1.000
_cell.angle_alpha   90.00
_cell.angle_beta   90.00
_cell.angle_gamma   90.00
#
_symmetry.space_group_name_H-M   'P 1'
#
loop_
_entity.id
_entity.type
_entity.pdbx_description
1 polymer ?
#
loop_
_entity_poly.entity_id
_entity_poly.type
_entity_poly.pdbx_seq_one_letter_code
_entity_poly.pdbx_strand_id
1 'polypeptide(L)'
;MVGRNGDVGVAFVAQTPHFRICTKQSGSTVLAAHGQIGGEAVSPFLLSRRAVLSLPWAALGTKVNCPQPVVASNVADQVESVFQLLQATSPQMLQAVFESKSLAYRGELESVDAPSLVMRPGFDLQDKSVYGEEGARYFLHMENYFKTISHARISPRPSAPTLLPSASHILVADRSEAGHWGTARSTWPVGHFEYMWFQDRKLLYEPQDPVHDCAQTIRRIQSLRPVFSERLDEALSLKREVMFASQSYISVASSMDQDLLNRILASRPAR
;
A
#
# COMPACT_ATOMS: atom_id res chain seq x y z
N MET A 1 12.79 -38.80 -47.67
CA MET A 1 12.80 -38.84 -46.19
C MET A 1 11.63 -38.02 -45.69
N VAL A 2 10.66 -38.65 -45.02
CA VAL A 2 9.39 -38.07 -44.53
C VAL A 2 9.02 -38.77 -43.23
N GLY A 3 8.35 -38.07 -42.30
CA GLY A 3 7.85 -38.58 -41.01
C GLY A 3 8.72 -38.07 -39.85
N ARG A 4 8.26 -37.16 -38.96
CA ARG A 4 7.12 -37.19 -38.02
C ARG A 4 7.19 -38.30 -36.97
N ASN A 5 7.38 -37.88 -35.71
CA ASN A 5 6.56 -38.10 -34.49
C ASN A 5 7.19 -37.14 -33.44
N GLY A 6 6.46 -36.42 -32.56
CA GLY A 6 5.41 -36.85 -31.63
C GLY A 6 6.06 -37.30 -30.31
N ASP A 7 5.56 -37.09 -29.09
CA ASP A 7 4.44 -36.30 -28.52
C ASP A 7 4.68 -36.26 -26.97
N VAL A 8 4.10 -35.42 -26.09
CA VAL A 8 3.01 -34.41 -26.16
C VAL A 8 3.24 -33.33 -25.07
N GLY A 9 2.47 -32.23 -25.02
CA GLY A 9 2.50 -31.28 -23.89
C GLY A 9 1.29 -30.33 -23.83
N VAL A 10 0.26 -30.69 -23.05
CA VAL A 10 -1.00 -29.93 -22.93
C VAL A 10 -0.80 -28.61 -22.19
N ALA A 11 -1.30 -27.50 -22.76
CA ALA A 11 -1.43 -26.23 -22.06
C ALA A 11 -2.89 -25.74 -22.13
N PHE A 12 -3.50 -25.55 -20.96
CA PHE A 12 -4.88 -25.11 -20.83
C PHE A 12 -5.03 -23.63 -21.21
N VAL A 13 -5.99 -23.33 -22.08
CA VAL A 13 -6.36 -21.95 -22.41
C VAL A 13 -7.29 -21.41 -21.32
N ALA A 14 -6.73 -20.64 -20.39
CA ALA A 14 -7.51 -19.75 -19.53
C ALA A 14 -7.53 -18.36 -20.17
N GLN A 15 -8.66 -17.99 -20.79
CA GLN A 15 -8.86 -16.63 -21.32
C GLN A 15 -9.08 -15.64 -20.16
N THR A 16 -8.04 -14.88 -19.82
CA THR A 16 -8.20 -13.59 -19.14
C THR A 16 -7.73 -12.48 -20.08
N PRO A 17 -8.55 -11.45 -20.35
CA PRO A 17 -8.09 -10.32 -21.13
C PRO A 17 -7.08 -9.49 -20.32
N HIS A 18 -6.06 -8.96 -20.98
CA HIS A 18 -5.09 -7.98 -20.47
C HIS A 18 -3.92 -8.49 -19.58
N PHE A 19 -3.25 -9.57 -19.98
CA PHE A 19 -1.80 -9.69 -19.73
C PHE A 19 -1.04 -9.95 -21.04
N ARG A 20 -0.10 -9.05 -21.37
CA ARG A 20 0.93 -9.29 -22.41
C ARG A 20 2.27 -9.47 -21.71
N ILE A 21 2.80 -10.69 -21.74
CA ILE A 21 4.15 -10.99 -21.27
C ILE A 21 5.12 -10.66 -22.41
N CYS A 22 6.05 -9.75 -22.17
CA CYS A 22 7.13 -9.46 -23.12
C CYS A 22 8.23 -10.53 -23.00
N THR A 23 8.30 -11.46 -23.94
CA THR A 23 9.43 -12.39 -24.06
C THR A 23 10.55 -11.76 -24.89
N LYS A 24 11.77 -11.75 -24.35
CA LYS A 24 12.96 -11.25 -25.06
C LYS A 24 13.41 -12.31 -26.07
N GLN A 25 13.29 -12.01 -27.36
CA GLN A 25 13.73 -12.92 -28.42
C GLN A 25 15.25 -12.80 -28.70
N SER A 26 16.09 -13.18 -27.73
CA SER A 26 17.50 -13.49 -27.99
C SER A 26 18.16 -14.43 -26.95
N GLY A 27 18.27 -15.71 -27.34
CA GLY A 27 19.47 -16.53 -27.10
C GLY A 27 19.85 -16.92 -25.66
N SER A 28 19.06 -16.66 -24.62
CA SER A 28 19.37 -17.13 -23.26
C SER A 28 18.11 -17.45 -22.46
N THR A 29 17.94 -18.74 -22.15
CA THR A 29 16.80 -19.26 -21.40
C THR A 29 16.96 -18.96 -19.91
N VAL A 30 16.20 -18.01 -19.38
CA VAL A 30 15.97 -17.89 -17.94
C VAL A 30 14.60 -18.45 -17.61
N LEU A 31 14.59 -19.71 -17.20
CA LEU A 31 13.41 -20.42 -16.70
C LEU A 31 13.12 -19.98 -15.25
N ALA A 32 12.13 -19.11 -15.06
CA ALA A 32 11.54 -18.87 -13.75
C ALA A 32 10.39 -19.86 -13.53
N ALA A 33 10.64 -20.90 -12.72
CA ALA A 33 9.72 -22.03 -12.56
C ALA A 33 8.36 -21.63 -11.96
N HIS A 34 7.29 -22.09 -12.60
CA HIS A 34 5.98 -22.20 -11.96
C HIS A 34 5.91 -23.53 -11.21
N GLY A 35 5.87 -23.47 -9.88
CA GLY A 35 5.51 -24.61 -9.03
C GLY A 35 3.99 -24.67 -8.87
N GLN A 36 3.36 -25.67 -9.49
CA GLN A 36 1.98 -26.05 -9.22
C GLN A 36 2.01 -27.24 -8.25
N ILE A 37 1.30 -27.16 -7.13
CA ILE A 37 1.05 -28.31 -6.26
C ILE A 37 -0.47 -28.51 -6.21
N GLY A 38 -0.92 -29.67 -6.67
CA GLY A 38 -2.24 -30.19 -6.37
C GLY A 38 -2.10 -31.41 -5.46
N GLY A 39 -3.11 -31.64 -4.61
CA GLY A 39 -3.18 -32.82 -3.76
C GLY A 39 -2.50 -32.65 -2.39
N GLU A 40 -3.35 -32.67 -1.36
CA GLU A 40 -3.04 -32.96 0.06
C GLU A 40 -2.26 -31.90 0.88
N ALA A 41 -2.79 -31.63 2.08
CA ALA A 41 -2.22 -30.82 3.17
C ALA A 41 -1.59 -29.45 2.82
N VAL A 42 -2.42 -28.46 2.47
CA VAL A 42 -1.98 -27.05 2.33
C VAL A 42 -1.64 -26.46 3.71
N SER A 43 -0.35 -26.31 3.99
CA SER A 43 0.17 -25.46 5.08
C SER A 43 -0.13 -23.98 4.81
N PRO A 44 -0.51 -23.16 5.82
CA PRO A 44 -0.95 -21.77 5.63
C PRO A 44 0.15 -20.77 5.19
N PHE A 45 1.36 -21.24 4.87
CA PHE A 45 2.56 -20.41 4.67
C PHE A 45 2.73 -19.77 3.27
N LEU A 46 1.75 -19.89 2.35
CA LEU A 46 1.91 -19.51 0.93
C LEU A 46 1.03 -18.37 0.42
N LEU A 47 0.44 -17.55 1.31
CA LEU A 47 -0.38 -16.39 0.92
C LEU A 47 0.38 -15.06 0.72
N SER A 48 1.70 -15.01 0.98
CA SER A 48 2.48 -13.75 0.99
C SER A 48 3.44 -13.57 -0.20
N ARG A 49 3.01 -13.86 -1.45
CA ARG A 49 3.78 -13.43 -2.63
C ARG A 49 3.62 -11.92 -2.90
N ARG A 50 4.26 -11.09 -2.07
CA ARG A 50 4.50 -9.67 -2.36
C ARG A 50 5.36 -9.57 -3.61
N ALA A 51 4.88 -8.86 -4.64
CA ALA A 51 5.69 -8.51 -5.80
C ALA A 51 6.32 -7.13 -5.58
N VAL A 52 7.54 -7.10 -5.03
CA VAL A 52 8.34 -5.87 -4.98
C VAL A 52 8.90 -5.61 -6.38
N LEU A 53 8.21 -4.77 -7.14
CA LEU A 53 8.71 -4.28 -8.42
C LEU A 53 9.61 -3.06 -8.15
N SER A 54 10.93 -3.25 -8.29
CA SER A 54 11.86 -2.13 -8.48
C SER A 54 11.51 -1.45 -9.80
N LEU A 55 10.91 -0.25 -9.71
CA LEU A 55 10.20 0.39 -10.82
C LEU A 55 11.08 0.67 -12.06
N PRO A 56 10.75 0.10 -13.23
CA PRO A 56 11.15 0.61 -14.53
C PRO A 56 9.91 1.24 -15.19
N TRP A 57 9.79 2.57 -15.06
CA TRP A 57 8.83 3.49 -15.67
C TRP A 57 7.61 2.90 -16.43
N ALA A 58 6.43 3.02 -15.81
CA ALA A 58 5.15 2.83 -16.50
C ALA A 58 4.74 4.13 -17.23
N ALA A 59 5.03 4.22 -18.54
CA ALA A 59 4.54 5.31 -19.37
C ALA A 59 3.01 5.20 -19.60
N LEU A 60 2.32 6.35 -19.50
CA LEU A 60 0.90 6.49 -19.87
C LEU A 60 0.65 6.03 -21.31
N GLY A 61 -0.50 5.41 -21.54
CA GLY A 61 -0.78 4.55 -22.69
C GLY A 61 -0.55 5.15 -24.07
N THR A 62 0.64 4.94 -24.63
CA THR A 62 0.91 4.77 -26.07
C THR A 62 2.07 3.76 -26.24
N LYS A 63 2.24 3.21 -27.46
CA LYS A 63 3.12 2.06 -27.78
C LYS A 63 4.48 2.09 -27.04
N VAL A 64 4.62 1.22 -26.03
CA VAL A 64 5.83 1.11 -25.21
C VAL A 64 6.96 0.44 -26.01
N ASN A 65 7.91 1.25 -26.49
CA ASN A 65 9.29 0.80 -26.56
C ASN A 65 9.74 0.55 -25.12
N CYS A 66 10.27 -0.63 -24.81
CA CYS A 66 10.74 -0.96 -23.45
C CYS A 66 11.79 0.08 -23.02
N PRO A 67 11.53 0.89 -21.99
CA PRO A 67 12.53 1.83 -21.50
C PRO A 67 13.69 1.02 -20.92
N GLN A 68 14.92 1.36 -21.30
CA GLN A 68 16.07 0.86 -20.55
C GLN A 68 16.06 1.48 -19.14
N PRO A 69 16.49 0.74 -18.11
CA PRO A 69 16.55 1.28 -16.76
C PRO A 69 17.60 2.37 -16.70
N VAL A 70 17.16 3.64 -16.76
CA VAL A 70 18.01 4.75 -16.36
C VAL A 70 18.04 4.72 -14.84
N VAL A 71 19.12 4.14 -14.32
CA VAL A 71 19.51 4.34 -12.92
C VAL A 71 19.87 5.81 -12.79
N ALA A 72 18.93 6.60 -12.26
CA ALA A 72 19.16 8.00 -11.92
C ALA A 72 20.39 8.07 -11.00
N SER A 73 21.46 8.69 -11.51
CA SER A 73 22.83 8.52 -11.00
C SER A 73 23.11 9.34 -9.73
N ASN A 74 22.18 10.19 -9.32
CA ASN A 74 22.22 10.95 -8.08
C ASN A 74 20.82 10.98 -7.42
N VAL A 75 20.78 11.35 -6.14
CA VAL A 75 19.56 11.38 -5.33
C VAL A 75 18.57 12.44 -5.81
N ALA A 76 19.03 13.59 -6.33
CA ALA A 76 18.15 14.67 -6.77
C ALA A 76 17.27 14.26 -7.97
N ASP A 77 17.85 13.57 -8.96
CA ASP A 77 17.11 13.03 -10.10
C ASP A 77 16.07 11.98 -9.68
N GLN A 78 16.38 11.18 -8.64
CA GLN A 78 15.43 10.23 -8.04
C GLN A 78 14.30 10.96 -7.31
N VAL A 79 14.61 12.01 -6.54
CA VAL A 79 13.61 12.83 -5.81
C VAL A 79 12.67 13.53 -6.79
N GLU A 80 13.17 14.10 -7.88
CA GLU A 80 12.33 14.72 -8.91
C GLU A 80 11.45 13.68 -9.61
N SER A 81 11.99 12.52 -9.96
CA SER A 81 11.24 11.42 -10.58
C SER A 81 10.12 10.90 -9.67
N VAL A 82 10.40 10.75 -8.36
CA VAL A 82 9.40 10.39 -7.35
C VAL A 82 8.35 11.51 -7.23
N PHE A 83 8.76 12.77 -7.10
CA PHE A 83 7.83 13.89 -6.97
C PHE A 83 6.86 13.99 -8.15
N GLN A 84 7.34 13.88 -9.39
CA GLN A 84 6.49 13.87 -10.59
C GLN A 84 5.51 12.69 -10.59
N LEU A 85 5.96 11.49 -10.18
CA LEU A 85 5.10 10.33 -10.04
C LEU A 85 4.02 10.55 -8.97
N LEU A 86 4.36 11.16 -7.84
CA LEU A 86 3.42 11.47 -6.75
C LEU A 86 2.40 12.54 -7.16
N GLN A 87 2.79 13.55 -7.95
CA GLN A 87 1.85 14.51 -8.54
C GLN A 87 0.81 13.81 -9.44
N ALA A 88 1.25 12.83 -10.24
CA ALA A 88 0.37 12.09 -11.15
C ALA A 88 -0.51 11.04 -10.46
N THR A 89 -0.05 10.46 -9.34
CA THR A 89 -0.68 9.27 -8.73
C THR A 89 -1.27 9.48 -7.34
N SER A 90 -0.79 10.44 -6.57
CA SER A 90 -1.11 10.59 -5.13
C SER A 90 -1.54 12.03 -4.74
N PRO A 91 -2.30 12.79 -5.56
CA PRO A 91 -2.49 14.23 -5.37
C PRO A 91 -3.13 14.62 -4.04
N GLN A 92 -4.03 13.79 -3.48
CA GLN A 92 -4.65 14.04 -2.18
C GLN A 92 -3.65 13.91 -1.03
N MET A 93 -2.77 12.89 -1.07
CA MET A 93 -1.69 12.75 -0.08
C MET A 93 -0.66 13.87 -0.23
N LEU A 94 -0.33 14.25 -1.47
CA LEU A 94 0.59 15.35 -1.75
C LEU A 94 0.09 16.67 -1.16
N GLN A 95 -1.19 16.99 -1.32
CA GLN A 95 -1.83 18.16 -0.72
C GLN A 95 -1.82 18.09 0.81
N ALA A 96 -2.06 16.91 1.39
CA ALA A 96 -2.05 16.73 2.84
C ALA A 96 -0.65 16.90 3.46
N VAL A 97 0.39 16.33 2.84
CA VAL A 97 1.79 16.53 3.22
C VAL A 97 2.20 18.00 3.05
N PHE A 98 1.72 18.67 2.00
CA PHE A 98 2.01 20.08 1.75
C PHE A 98 1.46 21.01 2.87
N GLU A 99 0.18 20.89 3.23
CA GLU A 99 -0.41 21.76 4.27
C GLU A 99 0.10 21.39 5.68
N SER A 100 0.26 20.09 5.98
CA SER A 100 0.77 19.60 7.28
C SER A 100 2.28 19.71 7.47
N LYS A 101 3.03 19.92 6.39
CA LYS A 101 4.51 19.86 6.32
C LYS A 101 5.09 18.55 6.86
N SER A 102 4.29 17.49 6.89
CA SER A 102 4.59 16.22 7.57
C SER A 102 4.40 15.06 6.61
N LEU A 103 5.41 14.19 6.50
CA LEU A 103 5.34 12.96 5.71
C LEU A 103 4.55 11.88 6.48
N ALA A 104 3.92 10.97 5.73
CA ALA A 104 3.22 9.81 6.27
C ALA A 104 4.10 8.55 6.13
N TYR A 105 4.28 7.80 7.21
CA TYR A 105 5.23 6.69 7.31
C TYR A 105 4.56 5.35 7.61
N ARG A 106 5.19 4.28 7.13
CA ARG A 106 4.87 2.89 7.43
C ARG A 106 6.16 2.12 7.72
N GLY A 107 6.09 1.13 8.61
CA GLY A 107 7.18 0.17 8.80
C GLY A 107 7.09 -0.96 7.76
N GLU A 108 8.14 -1.15 6.96
CA GLU A 108 8.23 -2.27 6.02
C GLU A 108 9.26 -3.31 6.47
N LEU A 109 8.90 -4.58 6.35
CA LEU A 109 9.76 -5.71 6.73
C LEU A 109 10.97 -5.87 5.80
N GLU A 110 10.85 -5.44 4.55
CA GLU A 110 11.92 -5.51 3.55
C GLU A 110 12.57 -4.13 3.36
N SER A 111 13.89 -4.05 3.56
CA SER A 111 14.67 -2.84 3.29
C SER A 111 15.20 -2.88 1.86
N VAL A 112 14.67 -2.01 1.00
CA VAL A 112 15.19 -1.74 -0.35
C VAL A 112 15.46 -0.25 -0.46
N ASP A 113 16.72 0.17 -0.64
CA ASP A 113 17.09 1.59 -0.59
C ASP A 113 16.53 2.44 -1.74
N ALA A 114 15.95 1.80 -2.77
CA ALA A 114 15.24 2.48 -3.86
C ALA A 114 13.73 2.64 -3.55
N PRO A 115 13.06 3.66 -4.13
CA PRO A 115 11.60 3.73 -4.19
C PRO A 115 11.00 2.50 -4.88
N SER A 116 9.93 1.94 -4.31
CA SER A 116 9.27 0.73 -4.82
C SER A 116 7.76 0.89 -4.89
N LEU A 117 7.13 0.28 -5.90
CA LEU A 117 5.68 0.14 -5.97
C LEU A 117 5.27 -1.17 -5.29
N VAL A 118 4.50 -1.07 -4.21
CA VAL A 118 3.96 -2.21 -3.48
C VAL A 118 2.54 -2.47 -3.98
N MET A 119 2.35 -3.61 -4.65
CA MET A 119 1.06 -4.07 -5.18
C MET A 119 0.41 -5.06 -4.23
N ARG A 120 -0.88 -4.87 -3.90
CA ARG A 120 -1.62 -5.71 -2.94
C ARG A 120 -0.80 -6.02 -1.66
N PRO A 121 -0.33 -4.98 -0.95
CA PRO A 121 0.31 -5.12 0.35
C PRO A 121 -0.46 -6.06 1.29
N GLY A 122 0.27 -6.87 2.06
CA GLY A 122 -0.35 -7.70 3.11
C GLY A 122 -0.95 -6.82 4.21
N PHE A 123 -2.21 -7.07 4.55
CA PHE A 123 -2.94 -6.35 5.59
C PHE A 123 -2.44 -6.78 6.98
N ASP A 124 -2.22 -5.82 7.86
CA ASP A 124 -1.48 -5.98 9.11
C ASP A 124 -2.33 -5.77 10.38
N LEU A 125 -3.46 -5.07 10.25
CA LEU A 125 -4.33 -4.71 11.38
C LEU A 125 -4.94 -5.91 12.11
N GLN A 126 -5.21 -7.00 11.39
CA GLN A 126 -5.72 -8.25 11.98
C GLN A 126 -4.62 -9.30 12.22
N ASP A 127 -3.36 -8.94 11.97
CA ASP A 127 -2.22 -9.82 12.24
C ASP A 127 -1.78 -9.66 13.71
N LYS A 128 -1.87 -10.78 14.44
CA LYS A 128 -1.50 -10.89 15.85
C LYS A 128 -0.02 -10.61 16.10
N SER A 129 0.84 -10.79 15.09
CA SER A 129 2.27 -10.45 15.19
C SER A 129 2.55 -8.95 15.20
N VAL A 130 1.60 -8.13 14.74
CA VAL A 130 1.74 -6.66 14.66
C VAL A 130 1.08 -5.99 15.87
N TYR A 131 -0.12 -6.44 16.25
CA TYR A 131 -0.96 -5.79 17.27
C TYR A 131 -1.28 -6.65 18.51
N GLY A 132 -0.71 -7.85 18.60
CA GLY A 132 -1.07 -8.82 19.64
C GLY A 132 -2.48 -9.39 19.47
N GLU A 133 -2.84 -10.32 20.35
CA GLU A 133 -4.16 -10.97 20.36
C GLU A 133 -5.31 -9.97 20.61
N GLU A 134 -5.11 -9.03 21.53
CA GLU A 134 -6.09 -8.01 21.90
C GLU A 134 -6.34 -7.03 20.75
N GLY A 135 -5.27 -6.44 20.18
CA GLY A 135 -5.39 -5.48 19.09
C GLY A 135 -6.00 -6.11 17.83
N ALA A 136 -5.60 -7.32 17.45
CA ALA A 136 -6.22 -8.05 16.33
C ALA A 136 -7.73 -8.28 16.56
N ARG A 137 -8.14 -8.59 17.81
CA ARG A 137 -9.56 -8.72 18.17
C ARG A 137 -10.31 -7.39 18.12
N TYR A 138 -9.69 -6.30 18.58
CA TYR A 138 -10.24 -4.95 18.48
C TYR A 138 -10.45 -4.55 17.01
N PHE A 139 -9.49 -4.81 16.12
CA PHE A 139 -9.63 -4.57 14.69
C PHE A 139 -10.66 -5.49 14.01
N LEU A 140 -10.91 -6.70 14.53
CA LEU A 140 -12.02 -7.56 14.11
C LEU A 140 -13.40 -7.01 14.56
N HIS A 141 -13.48 -6.34 15.71
CA HIS A 141 -14.71 -5.64 16.13
C HIS A 141 -14.94 -4.35 15.32
N MET A 142 -13.87 -3.62 14.99
CA MET A 142 -13.89 -2.48 14.08
C MET A 142 -14.34 -2.85 12.66
N GLU A 143 -13.86 -3.97 12.14
CA GLU A 143 -14.29 -4.57 10.88
C GLU A 143 -15.81 -4.78 10.82
N ASN A 144 -16.41 -5.30 11.90
CA ASN A 144 -17.86 -5.46 11.99
C ASN A 144 -18.59 -4.11 12.01
N TYR A 145 -18.07 -3.11 12.70
CA TYR A 145 -18.64 -1.75 12.67
C TYR A 145 -18.61 -1.15 11.26
N PHE A 146 -17.48 -1.21 10.56
CA PHE A 146 -17.41 -0.67 9.19
C PHE A 146 -18.28 -1.45 8.23
N LYS A 147 -18.38 -2.78 8.34
CA LYS A 147 -19.40 -3.54 7.58
C LYS A 147 -20.81 -3.00 7.78
N THR A 148 -21.19 -2.52 8.97
CA THR A 148 -22.51 -1.88 9.17
C THR A 148 -22.62 -0.46 8.61
N ILE A 149 -21.58 0.39 8.73
CA ILE A 149 -21.67 1.81 8.31
C ILE A 149 -21.25 2.07 6.86
N SER A 150 -20.41 1.22 6.26
CA SER A 150 -19.96 1.37 4.87
C SER A 150 -21.11 1.19 3.88
N HIS A 151 -22.15 0.42 4.24
CA HIS A 151 -23.41 0.37 3.50
C HIS A 151 -24.28 1.63 3.62
N ALA A 152 -23.98 2.55 4.55
CA ALA A 152 -24.85 3.67 4.92
C ALA A 152 -24.22 5.07 4.78
N ARG A 153 -22.88 5.19 4.78
CA ARG A 153 -22.17 6.49 4.76
C ARG A 153 -21.04 6.61 3.75
N ILE A 154 -20.40 5.51 3.36
CA ILE A 154 -19.36 5.54 2.33
C ILE A 154 -20.06 5.45 0.98
N SER A 155 -20.20 6.59 0.30
CA SER A 155 -20.76 6.62 -1.05
C SER A 155 -19.91 5.73 -1.96
N PRO A 156 -20.45 4.65 -2.53
CA PRO A 156 -19.64 3.64 -3.22
C PRO A 156 -19.18 4.20 -4.57
N ARG A 157 -18.07 4.94 -4.57
CA ARG A 157 -17.30 5.19 -5.78
C ARG A 157 -16.82 3.82 -6.29
N PRO A 158 -17.24 3.35 -7.48
CA PRO A 158 -16.98 1.96 -7.89
C PRO A 158 -15.49 1.57 -8.00
N SER A 159 -14.60 2.56 -7.98
CA SER A 159 -13.15 2.43 -8.06
C SER A 159 -12.42 2.54 -6.72
N ALA A 160 -13.08 2.93 -5.63
CA ALA A 160 -12.45 3.12 -4.33
C ALA A 160 -12.44 1.80 -3.53
N PRO A 161 -11.33 1.44 -2.86
CA PRO A 161 -11.28 0.26 -2.00
C PRO A 161 -12.08 0.48 -0.71
N THR A 162 -12.82 -0.54 -0.26
CA THR A 162 -13.59 -0.46 0.98
C THR A 162 -12.67 -0.35 2.18
N LEU A 163 -12.86 0.70 2.98
CA LEU A 163 -12.12 0.93 4.22
C LEU A 163 -12.54 -0.09 5.31
N LEU A 164 -11.79 -1.18 5.40
CA LEU A 164 -11.97 -2.29 6.36
C LEU A 164 -10.60 -2.66 6.94
N PRO A 165 -10.46 -2.96 8.25
CA PRO A 165 -9.17 -3.37 8.82
C PRO A 165 -8.55 -4.58 8.11
N SER A 166 -9.36 -5.54 7.66
CA SER A 166 -8.92 -6.68 6.84
C SER A 166 -8.41 -6.33 5.44
N ALA A 167 -8.54 -5.06 5.01
CA ALA A 167 -8.17 -4.55 3.69
C ALA A 167 -7.39 -3.21 3.77
N SER A 168 -6.89 -2.85 4.96
CA SER A 168 -6.27 -1.55 5.24
C SER A 168 -4.90 -1.68 5.89
N HIS A 169 -4.22 -0.55 5.98
CA HIS A 169 -2.88 -0.35 6.47
C HIS A 169 -2.83 0.85 7.41
N ILE A 170 -1.78 0.94 8.22
CA ILE A 170 -1.50 2.13 9.04
C ILE A 170 -0.47 3.02 8.37
N LEU A 171 -0.71 4.33 8.50
CA LEU A 171 0.25 5.41 8.39
C LEU A 171 0.38 6.14 9.73
N VAL A 172 1.58 6.59 10.05
CA VAL A 172 1.88 7.52 11.15
C VAL A 172 2.69 8.70 10.64
N ALA A 173 2.46 9.90 11.16
CA ALA A 173 3.29 11.06 10.82
C ALA A 173 4.65 11.10 11.56
N ASP A 174 4.95 10.08 12.37
CA ASP A 174 6.21 9.96 13.10
C ASP A 174 7.05 8.77 12.59
N ARG A 175 8.23 9.08 12.04
CA ARG A 175 9.15 8.09 11.48
C ARG A 175 9.65 7.09 12.54
N SER A 176 9.82 7.52 13.79
CA SER A 176 10.26 6.61 14.86
C SER A 176 9.17 5.62 15.23
N GLU A 177 7.91 6.05 15.16
CA GLU A 177 6.75 5.21 15.46
C GLU A 177 6.56 4.11 14.41
N ALA A 178 6.69 4.47 13.13
CA ALA A 178 6.73 3.51 12.03
C ALA A 178 7.88 2.50 12.16
N GLY A 179 8.99 2.91 12.79
CA GLY A 179 10.16 2.08 13.05
C GLY A 179 9.88 0.85 13.93
N HIS A 180 8.81 0.85 14.73
CA HIS A 180 8.44 -0.31 15.55
C HIS A 180 7.88 -1.48 14.74
N TRP A 181 7.36 -1.23 13.53
CA TRP A 181 6.79 -2.27 12.65
C TRP A 181 7.75 -2.71 11.53
N GLY A 182 8.93 -2.09 11.42
CA GLY A 182 9.93 -2.42 10.40
C GLY A 182 10.80 -1.21 10.01
N THR A 183 11.40 -1.27 8.83
CA THR A 183 12.12 -0.13 8.25
C THR A 183 11.11 0.98 7.94
N ALA A 184 11.19 2.11 8.63
CA ALA A 184 10.32 3.25 8.38
C ALA A 184 10.55 3.83 6.97
N ARG A 185 9.45 4.02 6.23
CA ARG A 185 9.45 4.50 4.84
C ARG A 185 8.27 5.42 4.59
N SER A 186 8.48 6.53 3.88
CA SER A 186 7.38 7.42 3.52
C SER A 186 6.49 6.78 2.46
N THR A 187 5.18 6.72 2.71
CA THR A 187 4.24 5.84 2.01
C THR A 187 3.11 6.63 1.36
N TRP A 188 2.89 6.36 0.08
CA TRP A 188 2.08 7.20 -0.80
C TRP A 188 1.04 6.36 -1.55
N PRO A 189 -0.24 6.40 -1.17
CA PRO A 189 -1.30 5.63 -1.81
C PRO A 189 -1.49 6.02 -3.29
N VAL A 190 -1.49 5.03 -4.18
CA VAL A 190 -1.61 5.25 -5.64
C VAL A 190 -3.07 5.22 -6.07
N GLY A 191 -3.51 6.26 -6.77
CA GLY A 191 -4.87 6.40 -7.30
C GLY A 191 -5.85 6.84 -6.21
N HIS A 192 -7.07 6.29 -6.26
CA HIS A 192 -8.05 6.50 -5.19
C HIS A 192 -7.75 5.62 -3.98
N PHE A 193 -7.80 6.22 -2.80
CA PHE A 193 -7.69 5.54 -1.52
C PHE A 193 -8.74 6.12 -0.57
N GLU A 194 -9.24 5.29 0.32
CA GLU A 194 -10.09 5.72 1.44
C GLU A 194 -9.23 5.71 2.71
N TYR A 195 -9.54 6.58 3.67
CA TYR A 195 -8.81 6.60 4.94
C TYR A 195 -9.68 7.07 6.10
N MET A 196 -9.19 6.81 7.31
CA MET A 196 -9.77 7.37 8.52
C MET A 196 -8.75 7.55 9.63
N TRP A 197 -9.12 8.39 10.57
CA TRP A 197 -8.40 8.63 11.81
C TRP A 197 -9.41 9.00 12.90
N PHE A 198 -8.99 9.00 14.16
CA PHE A 198 -9.83 9.40 15.28
C PHE A 198 -9.49 10.82 15.72
N GLN A 199 -10.50 11.70 15.84
CA GLN A 199 -10.25 13.08 16.24
C GLN A 199 -9.64 13.18 17.65
N ASP A 200 -10.11 12.34 18.58
CA ASP A 200 -9.89 12.51 20.01
C ASP A 200 -8.74 11.64 20.59
N ARG A 201 -8.05 10.82 19.78
CA ARG A 201 -6.92 9.98 20.23
C ARG A 201 -5.76 9.95 19.22
N LYS A 202 -4.58 9.52 19.66
CA LYS A 202 -3.40 9.40 18.78
C LYS A 202 -3.42 8.14 17.92
N LEU A 203 -3.63 6.98 18.54
CA LEU A 203 -3.54 5.66 17.90
C LEU A 203 -4.93 5.14 17.48
N LEU A 204 -4.99 4.18 16.58
CA LEU A 204 -6.22 3.46 16.24
C LEU A 204 -6.60 2.45 17.33
N TYR A 205 -5.60 1.88 18.00
CA TYR A 205 -5.70 1.00 19.16
C TYR A 205 -4.59 1.34 20.17
N GLU A 206 -4.90 1.29 21.46
CA GLU A 206 -3.95 1.48 22.55
C GLU A 206 -3.86 0.18 23.37
N PRO A 207 -2.66 -0.39 23.64
CA PRO A 207 -2.55 -1.66 24.36
C PRO A 207 -3.17 -1.66 25.78
N GLN A 208 -3.27 -0.48 26.42
CA GLN A 208 -3.98 -0.30 27.68
C GLN A 208 -5.52 -0.35 27.57
N ASP A 209 -6.08 -0.37 26.35
CA ASP A 209 -7.52 -0.43 26.14
C ASP A 209 -8.07 -1.84 26.37
N PRO A 210 -8.98 -2.03 27.34
CA PRO A 210 -9.68 -3.29 27.48
C PRO A 210 -10.52 -3.58 26.24
N VAL A 211 -10.25 -4.70 25.58
CA VAL A 211 -11.04 -5.19 24.44
C VAL A 211 -12.21 -5.99 24.98
N HIS A 212 -13.26 -5.25 25.31
CA HIS A 212 -14.55 -5.79 25.73
C HIS A 212 -15.25 -6.57 24.59
N ASP A 213 -16.46 -7.06 24.86
CA ASP A 213 -17.31 -7.65 23.80
C ASP A 213 -17.48 -6.73 22.58
N CYS A 214 -17.89 -7.32 21.46
CA CYS A 214 -18.06 -6.62 20.19
C CYS A 214 -18.96 -5.38 20.32
N ALA A 215 -20.08 -5.46 21.05
CA ALA A 215 -21.01 -4.34 21.17
C ALA A 215 -20.43 -3.18 22.00
N GLN A 216 -19.70 -3.47 23.08
CA GLN A 216 -18.97 -2.48 23.87
C GLN A 216 -17.85 -1.83 23.05
N THR A 217 -17.05 -2.63 22.33
CA THR A 217 -15.96 -2.14 21.49
C THR A 217 -16.48 -1.24 20.36
N ILE A 218 -17.59 -1.60 19.71
CA ILE A 218 -18.23 -0.77 18.68
C ILE A 218 -18.74 0.56 19.24
N ARG A 219 -19.40 0.55 20.41
CA ARG A 219 -19.81 1.80 21.09
C ARG A 219 -18.61 2.70 21.40
N ARG A 220 -17.48 2.12 21.81
CA ARG A 220 -16.23 2.86 22.04
C ARG A 220 -15.71 3.49 20.75
N ILE A 221 -15.60 2.72 19.66
CA ILE A 221 -15.17 3.23 18.34
C ILE A 221 -16.04 4.40 17.88
N GLN A 222 -17.36 4.33 18.08
CA GLN A 222 -18.27 5.44 17.77
C GLN A 222 -18.00 6.70 18.63
N SER A 223 -17.70 6.53 19.92
CA SER A 223 -17.38 7.64 20.82
C SER A 223 -16.05 8.34 20.51
N LEU A 224 -15.13 7.67 19.83
CA LEU A 224 -13.81 8.21 19.44
C LEU A 224 -13.84 9.16 18.22
N ARG A 225 -15.04 9.47 17.71
CA ARG A 225 -15.29 10.42 16.61
C ARG A 225 -14.41 10.15 15.38
N PRO A 226 -14.63 9.01 14.70
CA PRO A 226 -13.91 8.69 13.47
C PRO A 226 -14.21 9.72 12.37
N VAL A 227 -13.14 10.23 11.75
CA VAL A 227 -13.16 11.11 10.58
C VAL A 227 -12.81 10.26 9.36
N PHE A 228 -13.62 10.31 8.30
CA PHE A 228 -13.49 9.47 7.11
C PHE A 228 -13.17 10.32 5.88
N SER A 229 -12.08 9.99 5.18
CA SER A 229 -11.66 10.53 3.88
C SER A 229 -11.60 12.07 3.77
N GLU A 230 -11.51 12.74 4.91
CA GLU A 230 -11.40 14.19 5.08
C GLU A 230 -10.28 14.56 6.08
N ARG A 231 -9.75 15.79 5.96
CA ARG A 231 -8.80 16.41 6.92
C ARG A 231 -7.53 15.58 7.20
N LEU A 232 -6.97 14.97 6.15
CA LEU A 232 -5.72 14.20 6.23
C LEU A 232 -4.53 15.07 6.65
N ASP A 233 -4.49 16.32 6.19
CA ASP A 233 -3.54 17.35 6.61
C ASP A 233 -3.56 17.57 8.13
N GLU A 234 -4.75 17.63 8.74
CA GLU A 234 -4.90 17.75 10.19
C GLU A 234 -4.46 16.48 10.91
N ALA A 235 -4.82 15.29 10.39
CA ALA A 235 -4.38 14.01 10.95
C ALA A 235 -2.85 13.90 11.01
N LEU A 236 -2.17 14.29 9.93
CA LEU A 236 -0.71 14.32 9.85
C LEU A 236 -0.11 15.37 10.79
N SER A 237 -0.67 16.59 10.82
CA SER A 237 -0.23 17.69 11.69
C SER A 237 -0.35 17.34 13.18
N LEU A 238 -1.41 16.62 13.57
CA LEU A 238 -1.67 16.15 14.93
C LEU A 238 -0.96 14.83 15.27
N LYS A 239 -0.11 14.31 14.37
CA LYS A 239 0.59 13.02 14.48
C LYS A 239 -0.33 11.86 14.87
N ARG A 240 -1.46 11.73 14.17
CA ARG A 240 -2.41 10.63 14.35
C ARG A 240 -2.01 9.40 13.53
N GLU A 241 -2.39 8.22 14.01
CA GLU A 241 -2.50 7.04 13.17
C GLU A 241 -3.66 7.22 12.19
N VAL A 242 -3.37 6.96 10.91
CA VAL A 242 -4.33 6.97 9.82
C VAL A 242 -4.45 5.56 9.29
N MET A 243 -5.64 4.97 9.39
CA MET A 243 -5.96 3.73 8.70
C MET A 243 -6.31 4.07 7.26
N PHE A 244 -5.67 3.45 6.27
CA PHE A 244 -5.98 3.69 4.86
C PHE A 244 -6.12 2.38 4.07
N ALA A 245 -7.05 2.38 3.10
CA ALA A 245 -7.23 1.30 2.15
C ALA A 245 -6.76 1.78 0.77
N SER A 246 -5.86 1.04 0.13
CA SER A 246 -5.41 1.27 -1.25
C SER A 246 -5.05 -0.04 -1.94
N GLN A 247 -5.18 -0.10 -3.27
CA GLN A 247 -4.76 -1.28 -4.04
C GLN A 247 -3.23 -1.40 -4.16
N SER A 248 -2.53 -0.25 -4.05
CA SER A 248 -1.09 -0.15 -4.15
C SER A 248 -0.57 1.17 -3.58
N TYR A 249 0.68 1.20 -3.12
CA TYR A 249 1.34 2.44 -2.72
C TYR A 249 2.79 2.48 -3.19
N ILE A 250 3.33 3.69 -3.33
CA ILE A 250 4.76 3.92 -3.52
C ILE A 250 5.40 4.04 -2.13
N SER A 251 6.44 3.24 -1.88
CA SER A 251 7.21 3.24 -0.64
C SER A 251 8.59 3.85 -0.89
N VAL A 252 8.81 5.06 -0.40
CA VAL A 252 10.04 5.84 -0.60
C VAL A 252 11.01 5.61 0.56
N ALA A 253 12.28 5.44 0.25
CA ALA A 253 13.32 5.22 1.25
C ALA A 253 13.53 6.48 2.10
N SER A 254 13.68 6.30 3.40
CA SER A 254 13.85 7.41 4.36
C SER A 254 15.12 8.27 4.16
N SER A 255 16.05 7.83 3.32
CA SER A 255 17.18 8.62 2.84
C SER A 255 16.76 9.81 1.96
N MET A 256 15.58 9.75 1.34
CA MET A 256 15.04 10.78 0.44
C MET A 256 14.05 11.73 1.13
N ASP A 257 13.65 11.47 2.38
CA ASP A 257 12.54 12.17 3.06
C ASP A 257 12.71 13.71 3.06
N GLN A 258 13.90 14.19 3.44
CA GLN A 258 14.14 15.63 3.60
C GLN A 258 14.14 16.36 2.25
N ASP A 259 14.76 15.77 1.23
CA ASP A 259 14.82 16.35 -0.12
C ASP A 259 13.46 16.31 -0.80
N LEU A 260 12.71 15.22 -0.63
CA LEU A 260 11.34 15.10 -1.13
C LEU A 260 10.41 16.12 -0.44
N LEU A 261 10.48 16.26 0.88
CA LEU A 261 9.69 17.27 1.60
C LEU A 261 10.05 18.69 1.17
N ASN A 262 11.35 19.01 1.06
CA ASN A 262 11.82 20.30 0.54
C ASN A 262 11.27 20.56 -0.87
N ARG A 263 11.29 19.55 -1.75
CA ARG A 263 10.80 19.64 -3.13
C ARG A 263 9.29 19.85 -3.23
N ILE A 264 8.52 19.24 -2.33
CA ILE A 264 7.06 19.44 -2.19
C ILE A 264 6.76 20.85 -1.71
N LEU A 265 7.44 21.33 -0.66
CA LEU A 265 7.21 22.66 -0.11
C LEU A 265 7.61 23.77 -1.11
N ALA A 266 8.65 23.54 -1.91
CA ALA A 266 9.07 24.43 -2.99
C ALA A 266 8.10 24.44 -4.19
N SER A 267 7.23 23.44 -4.37
CA SER A 267 6.34 23.34 -5.54
C SER A 267 5.07 24.18 -5.43
N ARG A 268 4.93 25.01 -4.39
CA ARG A 268 3.73 25.80 -4.14
C ARG A 268 3.48 26.78 -5.30
N PRO A 269 2.36 26.69 -6.04
CA PRO A 269 1.98 27.77 -6.95
C PRO A 269 1.76 29.05 -6.13
N ALA A 270 2.28 30.18 -6.60
CA ALA A 270 2.00 31.48 -6.00
C ALA A 270 0.47 31.69 -5.97
N ARG A 271 -0.05 32.04 -4.79
CA ARG A 271 -1.47 32.37 -4.58
C ARG A 271 -1.72 33.83 -4.94
#